data_AF-A0A520G1J1-F1
#
_entry.id   AF-A0A520G1J1-F1
#
_cell.length_a   1.000
_cell.length_b   1.000
_cell.length_c   1.000
_cell.angle_alpha   90.00
_cell.angle_beta   90.00
_cell.angle_gamma   90.00
#
_symmetry.space_group_name_H-M   'P 1'
#
loop_
_entity.id
_entity.type
_entity.pdbx_description
1 polymer ?
#
loop_
_entity_poly.entity_id
_entity_poly.type
_entity_poly.pdbx_seq_one_letter_code
_entity_poly.pdbx_strand_id
1 'polypeptide(L)'
;MQERFIADILKNRNNRAILERWHALALPDGWLVAGCLFQTVWNLRSGCAPEAGIKDYDLFYFDASDTSDAGERCVQARVDEALGDLGITVEASNQARVHLWYESYFGHPYEKLGSARDGIDRFLVPATCVGVRPGELYAPNGLSLLYDGVLTMNPLMPHRDLFNEKAASYRTRWSWLQMQTDCLPHAETAPR
;
A
#
# COMPACT_ATOMS: atom_id res chain seq x y z
N MET A 1 -5.79 -7.37 17.37
CA MET A 1 -5.76 -7.41 15.87
C MET A 1 -4.42 -6.91 15.33
N GLN A 2 -3.82 -5.85 15.89
CA GLN A 2 -2.50 -5.35 15.45
C GLN A 2 -1.38 -6.40 15.64
N GLU A 3 -1.27 -7.02 16.82
CA GLU A 3 -0.26 -8.07 17.07
C GLU A 3 -0.38 -9.25 16.08
N ARG A 4 -1.62 -9.66 15.78
CA ARG A 4 -1.92 -10.68 14.76
C ARG A 4 -1.41 -10.24 13.39
N PHE A 5 -1.67 -8.99 13.00
CA PHE A 5 -1.21 -8.45 11.73
C PHE A 5 0.31 -8.46 11.63
N ILE A 6 1.02 -7.96 12.64
CA ILE A 6 2.48 -8.00 12.69
C ILE A 6 3.00 -9.43 12.62
N ALA A 7 2.41 -10.36 13.38
CA ALA A 7 2.79 -11.77 13.35
C ALA A 7 2.56 -12.41 11.97
N ASP A 8 1.46 -12.08 11.29
CA ASP A 8 1.14 -12.59 9.95
C ASP A 8 2.10 -12.04 8.90
N ILE A 9 2.33 -10.72 8.84
CA ILE A 9 3.24 -10.13 7.84
C ILE A 9 4.69 -10.57 8.02
N LEU A 10 5.12 -10.89 9.24
CA LEU A 10 6.48 -11.37 9.51
C LEU A 10 6.68 -12.84 9.10
N LYS A 11 5.61 -13.61 8.81
CA LYS A 11 5.76 -14.94 8.20
C LYS A 11 6.32 -14.84 6.78
N ASN A 12 6.15 -13.71 6.11
CA ASN A 12 6.86 -13.40 4.86
C ASN A 12 8.31 -13.04 5.19
N ARG A 13 9.24 -13.85 4.69
CA ARG A 13 10.68 -13.70 5.00
C ARG A 13 11.27 -12.39 4.48
N ASN A 14 10.74 -11.88 3.38
CA ASN A 14 11.20 -10.64 2.76
C ASN A 14 10.75 -9.42 3.58
N ASN A 15 9.48 -9.40 4.03
CA ASN A 15 8.99 -8.36 4.95
C ASN A 15 9.86 -8.30 6.21
N ARG A 16 10.18 -9.46 6.79
CA ARG A 16 11.05 -9.56 7.96
C ARG A 16 12.44 -8.99 7.67
N ALA A 17 13.09 -9.43 6.59
CA ALA A 17 14.43 -8.97 6.23
C ALA A 17 14.49 -7.45 5.98
N ILE A 18 13.48 -6.89 5.32
CA ILE A 18 13.35 -5.44 5.08
C ILE A 18 13.26 -4.70 6.43
N LEU A 19 12.42 -5.17 7.35
CA LEU A 19 12.24 -4.55 8.66
C LEU A 19 13.47 -4.71 9.57
N GLU A 20 14.20 -5.82 9.47
CA GLU A 20 15.46 -6.03 10.20
C GLU A 20 16.58 -5.10 9.73
N ARG A 21 16.59 -4.74 8.44
CA ARG A 21 17.59 -3.86 7.82
C ARG A 21 17.16 -2.40 7.74
N TRP A 22 16.06 -2.05 8.40
CA TRP A 22 15.39 -0.75 8.29
C TRP A 22 16.32 0.46 8.47
N HIS A 23 17.24 0.40 9.44
CA HIS A 23 18.17 1.48 9.71
C HIS A 23 19.12 1.79 8.54
N ALA A 24 19.51 0.78 7.76
CA ALA A 24 20.36 0.97 6.58
C ALA A 24 19.63 1.69 5.44
N LEU A 25 18.30 1.59 5.39
CA LEU A 25 17.48 2.25 4.38
C LEU A 25 17.45 3.77 4.58
N ALA A 26 17.61 4.25 5.82
CA ALA A 26 17.67 5.66 6.21
C ALA A 26 16.65 6.56 5.48
N LEU A 27 15.40 6.07 5.42
CA LEU A 27 14.27 6.72 4.77
C LEU A 27 13.64 7.77 5.71
N PRO A 28 13.60 9.06 5.33
CA PRO A 28 12.86 10.06 6.09
C PRO A 28 11.36 9.77 5.99
N ASP A 29 10.68 9.69 7.14
CA ASP A 29 9.27 9.26 7.23
C ASP A 29 8.99 7.98 6.41
N GLY A 30 9.86 6.97 6.55
CA GLY A 30 9.75 5.73 5.81
C GLY A 30 8.65 4.77 6.31
N TRP A 31 8.08 4.01 5.38
CA TRP A 31 7.09 2.95 5.60
C TRP A 31 7.23 1.83 4.56
N LEU A 32 7.19 0.56 5.00
CA LEU A 32 6.90 -0.57 4.12
C LEU A 32 5.39 -0.65 3.93
N VAL A 33 4.89 -0.70 2.70
CA VAL A 33 3.47 -0.46 2.42
C VAL A 33 2.78 -1.53 1.57
N ALA A 34 1.44 -1.49 1.68
CA ALA A 34 0.43 -2.15 0.85
C ALA A 34 0.76 -3.56 0.37
N GLY A 35 1.30 -3.69 -0.85
CA GLY A 35 1.29 -4.91 -1.65
C GLY A 35 1.78 -6.11 -0.86
N CYS A 36 2.98 -6.01 -0.30
CA CYS A 36 3.60 -7.10 0.44
C CYS A 36 2.91 -7.44 1.77
N LEU A 37 2.17 -6.50 2.36
CA LEU A 37 1.55 -6.65 3.68
C LEU A 37 0.18 -7.33 3.59
N PHE A 38 -0.76 -6.75 2.84
CA PHE A 38 -2.11 -7.31 2.77
C PHE A 38 -2.14 -8.63 1.99
N GLN A 39 -1.32 -8.76 0.93
CA GLN A 39 -1.24 -10.01 0.18
C GLN A 39 -0.69 -11.14 1.04
N THR A 40 0.27 -10.87 1.94
CA THR A 40 0.74 -11.87 2.90
C THR A 40 -0.40 -12.37 3.77
N VAL A 41 -1.23 -11.48 4.31
CA VAL A 41 -2.38 -11.88 5.14
C VAL A 41 -3.40 -12.68 4.33
N TRP A 42 -3.72 -12.26 3.11
CA TRP A 42 -4.68 -12.96 2.25
C TRP A 42 -4.16 -14.32 1.77
N ASN A 43 -2.87 -14.43 1.46
CA ASN A 43 -2.21 -15.69 1.15
C ASN A 43 -2.31 -16.67 2.31
N LEU A 44 -1.98 -16.22 3.52
CA LEU A 44 -2.10 -17.04 4.73
C LEU A 44 -3.53 -17.52 4.97
N ARG A 45 -4.53 -16.63 4.80
CA ARG A 45 -5.95 -17.00 4.92
C ARG A 45 -6.37 -18.03 3.87
N SER A 46 -5.79 -17.99 2.68
CA SER A 46 -6.04 -18.95 1.59
C SER A 46 -5.18 -20.21 1.63
N GLY A 47 -4.33 -20.38 2.66
CA GLY A 47 -3.43 -21.53 2.78
C GLY A 47 -2.25 -21.51 1.79
N CYS A 48 -1.98 -20.38 1.16
CA CYS A 48 -0.83 -20.18 0.27
C CYS A 48 0.42 -19.77 1.07
N ALA A 49 1.59 -19.90 0.43
CA ALA A 49 2.83 -19.35 0.99
C ALA A 49 2.71 -17.82 1.19
N PRO A 50 3.27 -17.24 2.26
CA PRO A 50 3.22 -15.81 2.55
C PRO A 50 3.62 -14.92 1.36
N GLU A 51 4.67 -15.33 0.63
CA GLU A 51 5.26 -14.60 -0.49
C GLU A 51 4.52 -14.79 -1.83
N ALA A 52 3.53 -15.69 -1.89
CA ALA A 52 2.94 -16.13 -3.16
C ALA A 52 2.33 -14.97 -3.97
N GLY A 53 2.77 -14.83 -5.21
CA GLY A 53 2.23 -13.85 -6.16
C GLY A 53 2.54 -12.38 -5.82
N ILE A 54 3.37 -12.10 -4.81
CA ILE A 54 3.91 -10.76 -4.52
C ILE A 54 5.02 -10.48 -5.53
N LYS A 55 4.88 -9.42 -6.32
CA LYS A 55 5.81 -9.07 -7.41
C LYS A 55 6.92 -8.14 -6.94
N ASP A 56 6.58 -7.27 -6.00
CA ASP A 56 7.32 -6.10 -5.59
C ASP A 56 7.05 -5.78 -4.11
N TYR A 57 7.98 -5.04 -3.51
CA TYR A 57 7.92 -4.57 -2.13
C TYR A 57 8.11 -3.06 -2.12
N ASP A 58 7.03 -2.34 -1.83
CA ASP A 58 7.00 -0.88 -1.88
C ASP A 58 7.47 -0.25 -0.56
N LEU A 59 8.40 0.69 -0.66
CA LEU A 59 8.83 1.58 0.41
C LEU A 59 8.37 2.99 0.10
N PHE A 60 7.46 3.52 0.91
CA PHE A 60 7.13 4.94 0.88
C PHE A 60 8.06 5.69 1.81
N TYR A 61 8.50 6.86 1.40
CA TYR A 61 9.21 7.82 2.24
C TYR A 61 8.78 9.23 1.87
N PHE A 62 9.03 10.21 2.74
CA PHE A 62 8.69 11.59 2.47
C PHE A 62 9.89 12.51 2.69
N ASP A 63 10.32 13.15 1.61
CA ASP A 63 11.34 14.20 1.65
C ASP A 63 10.93 15.36 0.73
N ALA A 64 10.38 16.41 1.32
CA ALA A 64 10.02 17.63 0.62
C ALA A 64 11.23 18.53 0.30
N SER A 65 12.41 18.25 0.87
CA SER A 65 13.62 19.03 0.60
C SER A 65 14.26 18.68 -0.74
N ASP A 66 14.00 17.48 -1.26
CA ASP A 66 14.45 17.04 -2.59
C ASP A 66 13.36 16.26 -3.34
N THR A 67 12.66 16.96 -4.24
CA THR A 67 11.65 16.41 -5.16
C THR A 67 12.19 16.12 -6.57
N SER A 68 13.51 16.14 -6.78
CA SER A 68 14.16 15.79 -8.06
C SER A 68 14.29 14.28 -8.34
N ASP A 69 14.13 13.83 -9.59
CA ASP A 69 14.30 12.40 -9.91
C ASP A 69 15.69 11.84 -9.53
N ALA A 70 16.71 12.71 -9.50
CA ALA A 70 18.06 12.33 -9.06
C ALA A 70 18.09 11.95 -7.58
N GLY A 71 17.42 12.71 -6.72
CA GLY A 71 17.26 12.39 -5.31
C GLY A 71 16.58 11.04 -5.08
N GLU A 72 15.52 10.76 -5.84
CA GLU A 72 14.86 9.43 -5.76
C GLU A 72 15.80 8.30 -6.13
N ARG A 73 16.55 8.45 -7.23
CA ARG A 73 17.52 7.45 -7.67
C ARG A 73 18.62 7.22 -6.65
N CYS A 74 19.07 8.26 -5.94
CA CYS A 74 20.03 8.11 -4.84
C CYS A 74 19.43 7.29 -3.68
N VAL A 75 18.17 7.52 -3.32
CA VAL A 75 17.49 6.72 -2.31
C VAL A 75 17.31 5.28 -2.77
N GLN A 76 16.88 5.06 -4.01
CA GLN A 76 16.73 3.72 -4.59
C GLN A 76 18.07 2.96 -4.58
N ALA A 77 19.18 3.60 -4.98
CA ALA A 77 20.50 2.96 -4.97
C ALA A 77 20.92 2.48 -3.57
N ARG A 78 20.60 3.26 -2.52
CA ARG A 78 20.84 2.85 -1.13
C ARG A 78 19.94 1.69 -0.69
N VAL A 79 18.69 1.67 -1.16
CA VAL A 79 17.76 0.54 -0.93
C VAL A 79 18.28 -0.73 -1.62
N ASP A 80 18.77 -0.61 -2.85
CA ASP A 80 19.37 -1.71 -3.61
C ASP A 80 20.65 -2.23 -2.94
N GLU A 81 21.49 -1.35 -2.39
CA GLU A 81 22.67 -1.75 -1.62
C GLU A 81 22.29 -2.55 -0.37
N ALA A 82 21.24 -2.13 0.34
CA ALA A 82 20.83 -2.76 1.59
C ALA A 82 20.03 -4.06 1.42
N LEU A 83 19.32 -4.22 0.29
CA LEU A 83 18.33 -5.28 0.09
C LEU A 83 18.53 -6.11 -1.20
N GLY A 84 19.48 -5.74 -2.06
CA GLY A 84 19.68 -6.37 -3.37
C GLY A 84 20.02 -7.87 -3.32
N ASP A 85 20.59 -8.34 -2.21
CA ASP A 85 20.87 -9.76 -1.97
C ASP A 85 19.60 -10.60 -1.74
N LEU A 86 18.45 -9.97 -1.47
CA LEU A 86 17.19 -10.69 -1.25
C LEU A 86 16.59 -11.29 -2.53
N GLY A 87 17.05 -10.85 -3.71
CA GLY A 87 16.57 -11.35 -5.00
C GLY A 87 15.10 -11.02 -5.29
N ILE A 88 14.59 -9.95 -4.70
CA ILE A 88 13.23 -9.41 -4.89
C ILE A 88 13.29 -7.99 -5.44
N THR A 89 12.24 -7.56 -6.11
CA THR A 89 12.08 -6.15 -6.49
C THR A 89 11.63 -5.33 -5.28
N VAL A 90 12.37 -4.27 -4.95
CA VAL A 90 12.01 -3.30 -3.92
C VAL A 90 12.00 -1.91 -4.55
N GLU A 91 10.91 -1.18 -4.38
CA GLU A 91 10.73 0.14 -5.00
C GLU A 91 10.57 1.21 -3.93
N ALA A 92 11.45 2.21 -3.92
CA ALA A 92 11.40 3.34 -3.00
C ALA A 92 10.82 4.58 -3.68
N SER A 93 9.65 5.03 -3.22
CA SER A 93 8.92 6.16 -3.80
C SER A 93 8.81 7.32 -2.81
N ASN A 94 9.33 8.50 -3.19
CA ASN A 94 9.16 9.71 -2.40
C ASN A 94 7.75 10.28 -2.60
N GLN A 95 6.96 10.21 -1.55
CA GLN A 95 5.59 10.71 -1.51
C GLN A 95 5.53 12.23 -1.75
N ALA A 96 6.59 12.98 -1.46
CA ALA A 96 6.64 14.41 -1.73
C ALA A 96 6.62 14.77 -3.23
N ARG A 97 6.95 13.84 -4.15
CA ARG A 97 6.98 14.11 -5.60
C ARG A 97 5.87 13.42 -6.40
N VAL A 98 5.00 12.62 -5.78
CA VAL A 98 3.95 11.86 -6.50
C VAL A 98 3.09 12.77 -7.37
N HIS A 99 2.71 13.93 -6.85
CA HIS A 99 1.93 14.95 -7.58
C HIS A 99 2.58 15.46 -8.88
N LEU A 100 3.89 15.28 -9.08
CA LEU A 100 4.61 15.75 -10.28
C LEU A 100 4.41 14.82 -11.49
N TRP A 101 4.12 13.54 -11.26
CA TRP A 101 4.03 12.53 -12.32
C TRP A 101 2.70 11.77 -12.34
N TYR A 102 1.95 11.74 -11.23
CA TYR A 102 0.73 10.94 -11.11
C TYR A 102 -0.31 11.28 -12.18
N GLU A 103 -0.56 12.56 -12.43
CA GLU A 103 -1.55 12.99 -13.42
C GLU A 103 -1.15 12.60 -14.85
N SER A 104 0.14 12.70 -15.19
CA SER A 104 0.63 12.28 -16.50
C SER A 104 0.54 10.77 -16.71
N TYR A 105 0.64 9.99 -15.63
CA TYR A 105 0.61 8.53 -15.68
C TYR A 105 -0.81 7.95 -15.60
N PHE A 106 -1.65 8.46 -14.69
CA PHE A 106 -2.99 7.94 -14.40
C PHE A 106 -4.13 8.80 -14.97
N GLY A 107 -3.85 10.01 -15.48
CA GLY A 107 -4.88 10.90 -16.04
C GLY A 107 -5.76 11.58 -14.99
N HIS A 108 -5.37 11.56 -13.72
CA HIS A 108 -6.11 12.16 -12.61
C HIS A 108 -5.23 13.12 -11.80
N PRO A 109 -5.75 14.29 -11.40
CA PRO A 109 -4.99 15.21 -10.57
C PRO A 109 -4.66 14.55 -9.22
N TYR A 110 -3.48 14.85 -8.69
CA TYR A 110 -3.04 14.33 -7.41
C TYR A 110 -2.50 15.46 -6.56
N GLU A 111 -3.17 15.74 -5.45
CA GLU A 111 -2.76 16.82 -4.56
C GLU A 111 -1.41 16.52 -3.90
N LYS A 112 -0.65 17.58 -3.61
CA LYS A 112 0.61 17.47 -2.86
C LYS A 112 0.35 16.77 -1.51
N LEU A 113 1.19 15.80 -1.20
CA LEU A 113 1.20 15.12 0.09
C LEU A 113 2.02 15.93 1.10
N GLY A 114 1.66 15.84 2.37
CA GLY A 114 2.41 16.39 3.51
C GLY A 114 3.18 15.32 4.30
N SER A 115 2.90 14.03 4.07
CA SER A 115 3.59 12.91 4.72
C SER A 115 3.55 11.64 3.87
N ALA A 116 4.31 10.61 4.25
CA ALA A 116 4.20 9.29 3.62
C ALA A 116 2.87 8.60 3.96
N ARG A 117 2.28 8.90 5.14
CA ARG A 117 0.97 8.38 5.55
C ARG A 117 -0.15 8.88 4.65
N ASP A 118 -0.08 10.11 4.16
CA ASP A 118 -1.05 10.64 3.20
C ASP A 118 -1.07 9.80 1.90
N GLY A 119 0.07 9.26 1.49
CA GLY A 119 0.16 8.32 0.37
C GLY A 119 -0.53 6.99 0.68
N ILE A 120 -0.32 6.47 1.90
CA ILE A 120 -0.98 5.24 2.38
C ILE A 120 -2.51 5.42 2.44
N ASP A 121 -2.97 6.58 2.90
CA ASP A 121 -4.39 6.93 2.97
C ASP A 121 -5.06 6.95 1.61
N ARG A 122 -4.29 7.10 0.52
CA ARG A 122 -4.74 7.21 -0.86
C ARG A 122 -4.58 5.91 -1.66
N PHE A 123 -4.41 4.75 -1.03
CA PHE A 123 -4.61 3.50 -1.78
C PHE A 123 -6.08 3.32 -2.17
N LEU A 124 -6.33 2.78 -3.36
CA LEU A 124 -7.69 2.67 -3.95
C LEU A 124 -8.70 1.89 -3.08
N VAL A 125 -8.21 0.97 -2.23
CA VAL A 125 -9.02 0.10 -1.39
C VAL A 125 -8.66 0.36 0.08
N PRO A 126 -9.61 0.77 0.95
CA PRO A 126 -9.35 1.02 2.37
C PRO A 126 -8.73 -0.17 3.11
N ALA A 127 -9.15 -1.40 2.76
CA ALA A 127 -8.59 -2.64 3.30
C ALA A 127 -7.10 -2.84 3.00
N THR A 128 -6.54 -2.14 2.02
CA THR A 128 -5.11 -2.19 1.67
C THR A 128 -4.33 -0.99 2.17
N CYS A 129 -4.98 -0.04 2.84
CA CYS A 129 -4.35 1.13 3.46
C CYS A 129 -3.63 0.71 4.75
N VAL A 130 -2.48 0.07 4.58
CA VAL A 130 -1.63 -0.38 5.68
C VAL A 130 -0.17 -0.06 5.38
N GLY A 131 0.56 0.36 6.41
CA GLY A 131 2.00 0.54 6.38
C GLY A 131 2.63 0.14 7.71
N VAL A 132 3.86 -0.35 7.67
CA VAL A 132 4.62 -0.71 8.87
C VAL A 132 6.04 -0.17 8.81
N ARG A 133 6.59 0.07 9.99
CA ARG A 133 8.01 0.28 10.23
C ARG A 133 8.36 -0.33 11.60
N PRO A 134 9.64 -0.44 11.98
CA PRO A 134 10.00 -1.00 13.28
C PRO A 134 9.25 -0.31 14.44
N GLY A 135 8.50 -1.11 15.20
CA GLY A 135 7.74 -0.64 16.36
C GLY A 135 6.43 0.07 16.06
N GLU A 136 6.02 0.22 14.80
CA GLU A 136 4.85 1.02 14.45
C GLU A 136 4.05 0.46 13.27
N LEU A 137 2.72 0.49 13.42
CA LEU A 137 1.73 0.13 12.41
C LEU A 137 0.84 1.34 12.12
N TYR A 138 0.68 1.66 10.85
CA TYR A 138 -0.30 2.62 10.36
C TYR A 138 -1.42 1.89 9.60
N ALA A 139 -2.64 1.97 10.11
CA ALA A 139 -3.84 1.33 9.56
C ALA A 139 -5.06 2.25 9.77
N PRO A 140 -5.20 3.35 9.00
CA PRO A 140 -6.20 4.40 9.20
C PRO A 140 -7.65 3.89 9.18
N ASN A 141 -7.91 2.83 8.42
CA ASN A 141 -9.25 2.22 8.30
C ASN A 141 -9.45 1.01 9.25
N GLY A 142 -8.54 0.83 10.21
CA GLY A 142 -8.45 -0.40 11.00
C GLY A 142 -8.01 -1.60 10.15
N LEU A 143 -8.07 -2.79 10.76
CA LEU A 143 -7.64 -4.04 10.12
C LEU A 143 -8.80 -5.00 9.81
N SER A 144 -10.03 -4.69 10.24
CA SER A 144 -11.18 -5.58 10.06
C SER A 144 -11.49 -5.80 8.59
N LEU A 145 -11.54 -4.73 7.77
CA LEU A 145 -11.80 -4.85 6.32
C LEU A 145 -10.81 -5.78 5.63
N LEU A 146 -9.53 -5.68 5.99
CA LEU A 146 -8.45 -6.52 5.48
C LEU A 146 -8.68 -7.99 5.84
N TYR A 147 -8.96 -8.27 7.10
CA TYR A 147 -9.14 -9.64 7.59
C TYR A 147 -10.46 -10.27 7.16
N ASP A 148 -11.53 -9.48 7.06
CA ASP A 148 -12.87 -9.92 6.65
C ASP A 148 -12.95 -10.09 5.13
N GLY A 149 -12.10 -9.38 4.37
CA GLY A 149 -11.99 -9.47 2.92
C GLY A 149 -12.93 -8.53 2.19
N VAL A 150 -13.25 -7.40 2.84
CA VAL A 150 -14.21 -6.43 2.36
C VAL A 150 -13.49 -5.39 1.53
N LEU A 151 -13.82 -5.34 0.25
CA LEU A 151 -13.29 -4.38 -0.71
C LEU A 151 -14.33 -3.28 -0.93
N THR A 152 -14.00 -2.06 -0.47
CA THR A 152 -14.79 -0.83 -0.68
C THR A 152 -13.96 0.19 -1.44
N MET A 153 -14.63 1.18 -2.05
CA MET A 153 -13.96 2.29 -2.70
C MET A 153 -13.45 3.28 -1.66
N ASN A 154 -12.21 3.74 -1.80
CA ASN A 154 -11.68 4.78 -0.93
C ASN A 154 -12.26 6.16 -1.28
N PRO A 155 -12.95 6.86 -0.36
CA PRO A 155 -13.48 8.21 -0.62
C PRO A 155 -12.42 9.25 -1.00
N LEU A 156 -11.16 9.05 -0.57
CA LEU A 156 -10.04 9.94 -0.92
C LEU A 156 -9.54 9.73 -2.35
N MET A 157 -9.87 8.60 -2.98
CA MET A 157 -9.50 8.27 -4.36
C MET A 157 -10.74 7.80 -5.13
N PRO A 158 -11.65 8.72 -5.51
CA PRO A 158 -12.93 8.40 -6.14
C PRO A 158 -12.80 7.97 -7.62
N HIS A 159 -11.77 7.18 -7.95
CA HIS A 159 -11.51 6.61 -9.28
C HIS A 159 -12.18 5.24 -9.40
N ARG A 160 -13.49 5.25 -9.67
CA ARG A 160 -14.33 4.04 -9.69
C ARG A 160 -13.79 2.94 -10.61
N ASP A 161 -13.32 3.30 -11.81
CA ASP A 161 -12.84 2.33 -12.78
C ASP A 161 -11.55 1.64 -12.31
N LEU A 162 -10.59 2.42 -11.79
CA LEU A 162 -9.36 1.89 -11.19
C LEU A 162 -9.65 1.00 -9.97
N PHE A 163 -10.60 1.40 -9.12
CA PHE A 163 -11.06 0.56 -8.00
C PHE A 163 -11.64 -0.77 -8.50
N ASN A 164 -12.55 -0.74 -9.47
CA ASN A 164 -13.19 -1.94 -10.01
C ASN A 164 -12.17 -2.90 -10.61
N GLU A 165 -11.22 -2.40 -11.39
CA GLU A 165 -10.14 -3.20 -11.98
C GLU A 165 -9.27 -3.86 -10.89
N LYS A 166 -8.84 -3.07 -9.90
CA LYS A 166 -8.00 -3.58 -8.80
C LYS A 166 -8.75 -4.61 -7.95
N ALA A 167 -10.00 -4.35 -7.61
CA ALA A 167 -10.85 -5.25 -6.82
C ALA A 167 -11.12 -6.56 -7.57
N ALA A 168 -11.41 -6.50 -8.88
CA ALA A 168 -11.55 -7.68 -9.72
C ALA A 168 -10.26 -8.51 -9.77
N SER A 169 -9.11 -7.85 -9.95
CA SER A 169 -7.78 -8.49 -9.92
C SER A 169 -7.49 -9.20 -8.59
N TYR A 170 -7.90 -8.60 -7.45
CA TYR A 170 -7.79 -9.25 -6.14
C TYR A 170 -8.69 -10.49 -6.05
N ARG A 171 -9.95 -10.39 -6.48
CA ARG A 171 -10.91 -11.51 -6.42
C ARG A 171 -10.53 -12.70 -7.29
N THR A 172 -9.83 -12.47 -8.41
CA THR A 172 -9.26 -13.55 -9.23
C THR A 172 -8.21 -14.36 -8.48
N ARG A 173 -7.46 -13.73 -7.56
CA ARG A 173 -6.40 -14.37 -6.78
C ARG A 173 -6.90 -14.94 -5.45
N TRP A 174 -7.86 -14.27 -4.81
CA TRP A 174 -8.47 -14.69 -3.56
C TRP A 174 -9.99 -14.66 -3.68
N SER A 175 -10.59 -15.84 -3.96
CA SER A 175 -12.02 -15.99 -4.27
C SER A 175 -12.97 -15.65 -3.10
N TRP A 176 -12.47 -15.60 -1.87
CA TRP A 176 -13.23 -15.25 -0.68
C TRP A 176 -13.39 -13.73 -0.47
N LEU A 177 -12.68 -12.91 -1.24
CA LEU A 177 -12.82 -11.46 -1.17
C LEU A 177 -14.17 -11.01 -1.72
N GLN A 178 -14.79 -10.07 -1.03
CA GLN A 178 -16.13 -9.58 -1.29
C GLN A 178 -16.07 -8.10 -1.60
N MET A 179 -16.68 -7.68 -2.71
CA MET A 179 -16.93 -6.27 -2.95
C MET A 179 -18.17 -5.87 -2.17
N GLN A 180 -18.02 -4.89 -1.28
CA GLN A 180 -19.17 -4.25 -0.70
C GLN A 180 -19.58 -3.12 -1.66
N THR A 181 -20.60 -3.40 -2.45
CA THR A 181 -21.36 -2.35 -3.13
C THR A 181 -22.10 -1.59 -2.06
N ASP A 182 -21.52 -0.49 -1.58
CA ASP A 182 -22.31 0.44 -0.79
C ASP A 182 -23.49 0.91 -1.65
N CYS A 183 -24.68 0.65 -1.13
CA CYS A 183 -25.92 1.26 -1.57
C CYS A 183 -25.70 2.77 -1.47
N LEU A 184 -25.41 3.44 -2.59
CA LEU A 184 -25.66 4.87 -2.66
C LEU A 184 -27.14 5.04 -2.28
N PRO A 185 -27.51 5.90 -1.32
CA PRO A 185 -28.91 6.26 -1.20
C PRO A 185 -29.32 6.76 -2.59
N HIS A 186 -30.37 6.15 -3.16
CA HIS A 186 -31.07 6.76 -4.27
C HIS A 186 -31.28 8.22 -3.88
N ALA A 187 -30.74 9.14 -4.66
CA ALA A 187 -31.23 10.50 -4.65
C ALA A 187 -32.71 10.39 -5.05
N GLU A 188 -33.58 10.27 -4.05
CA GLU A 188 -34.99 10.56 -4.21
C GLU A 188 -35.05 12.01 -4.67
N THR A 189 -35.20 12.19 -5.98
CA THR A 189 -35.87 13.36 -6.52
C THR A 189 -37.27 13.39 -5.93
N ALA A 190 -37.42 14.09 -4.80
CA ALA A 190 -38.73 14.48 -4.29
C ALA A 190 -39.11 15.84 -4.93
N PRO A 191 -40.31 15.95 -5.50
CA PRO A 191 -40.73 17.14 -6.23
C PRO A 191 -41.20 18.23 -5.27
N ARG A 192 -40.93 19.50 -5.61
CA ARG A 192 -41.83 20.64 -5.42
C ARG A 192 -41.37 21.83 -6.25
#